data_AF-A0A164NJH0-F1
#
_entry.id   AF-A0A164NJH0-F1
#
_cell.length_a   1.000
_cell.length_b   1.000
_cell.length_c   1.000
_cell.angle_alpha   90.00
_cell.angle_beta   90.00
_cell.angle_gamma   90.00
#
_symmetry.space_group_name_H-M   'P 1'
#
loop_
_entity.id
_entity.type
_entity.pdbx_description
1 polymer ?
#
loop_
_entity_poly.entity_id
_entity_poly.type
_entity_poly.pdbx_seq_one_letter_code
_entity_poly.pdbx_strand_id
1 'polypeptide(L)'
;MGYPLAAVALWSAHRLLGLGADELGLRVSHRTASEFAKAMGAGYLSMWLGMVVVLGFMPSWLDDSVIAALGERPVWDRVQGSVRAGWVEETVLLALPMAIASRLRWPWWAQLIVLVVLRLPFHLYYGPGALAAVLAWVALLRFAYARTVLVWPFMAAHILYDLNVWLFTGLVRPLLTLVLLGLGVWASVTWWRSGAAPDRRKLPSRWRGQ
;
A
#
# COMPACT_ATOMS: atom_id res chain seq x y z
N MET A 1 11.10 -16.13 3.29
CA MET A 1 11.42 -16.25 1.86
C MET A 1 10.92 -15.09 0.98
N GLY A 2 10.24 -14.06 1.50
CA GLY A 2 9.68 -12.99 0.64
C GLY A 2 10.71 -12.03 0.00
N TYR A 3 11.78 -11.66 0.69
CA TYR A 3 12.74 -10.67 0.18
C TYR A 3 13.46 -11.10 -1.12
N PRO A 4 14.01 -12.33 -1.24
CA PRO A 4 14.63 -12.77 -2.48
C PRO A 4 13.65 -12.76 -3.66
N LEU A 5 12.39 -13.14 -3.44
CA LEU A 5 11.37 -13.13 -4.48
C LEU A 5 11.09 -11.70 -4.97
N ALA A 6 10.94 -10.74 -4.06
CA ALA A 6 10.77 -9.34 -4.42
C ALA A 6 11.97 -8.80 -5.19
N ALA A 7 13.20 -9.11 -4.74
CA ALA A 7 14.41 -8.70 -5.45
C ALA A 7 14.48 -9.28 -6.87
N VAL A 8 14.19 -10.58 -7.03
CA VAL A 8 14.15 -11.25 -8.34
C VAL A 8 13.05 -10.67 -9.23
N ALA A 9 11.88 -10.37 -8.69
CA ALA A 9 10.79 -9.75 -9.44
C ALA A 9 11.19 -8.35 -9.95
N LEU A 10 11.75 -7.50 -9.09
CA LEU A 10 12.21 -6.17 -9.45
C LEU A 10 13.39 -6.21 -10.44
N TRP A 11 14.34 -7.12 -10.23
CA TRP A 11 15.47 -7.32 -11.14
C TRP A 11 14.99 -7.81 -12.52
N SER A 12 14.08 -8.78 -12.56
CA SER A 12 13.48 -9.29 -13.80
C SER A 12 12.70 -8.18 -14.52
N ALA A 13 11.94 -7.37 -13.79
CA ALA A 13 11.23 -6.23 -14.34
C ALA A 13 12.18 -5.17 -14.92
N HIS A 14 13.31 -4.92 -14.26
CA HIS A 14 14.35 -4.05 -14.78
C HIS A 14 14.99 -4.62 -16.05
N ARG A 15 15.39 -5.89 -16.04
CA ARG A 15 16.10 -6.55 -17.15
C ARG A 15 15.23 -6.81 -18.37
N LEU A 16 14.03 -7.34 -18.16
CA LEU A 16 13.14 -7.80 -19.24
C LEU A 16 12.22 -6.69 -19.74
N LEU A 17 11.77 -5.80 -18.86
CA LEU A 17 10.86 -4.73 -19.23
C LEU A 17 11.57 -3.38 -19.36
N GLY A 18 12.79 -3.20 -18.83
CA GLY A 18 13.45 -1.89 -18.82
C GLY A 18 12.77 -0.90 -17.87
N LEU A 19 12.16 -1.39 -16.79
CA LEU A 19 11.61 -0.54 -15.73
C LEU A 19 12.76 0.07 -14.89
N GLY A 20 12.72 1.38 -14.71
CA GLY A 20 13.69 2.11 -13.91
C GLY A 20 13.23 2.32 -12.47
N ALA A 21 14.16 2.70 -11.59
CA ALA A 21 13.86 3.04 -10.20
C ALA A 21 12.83 4.18 -10.07
N ASP A 22 12.81 5.12 -11.03
CA ASP A 22 11.83 6.21 -11.07
C ASP A 22 10.40 5.71 -11.32
N GLU A 23 10.23 4.72 -12.21
CA GLU A 23 8.90 4.16 -12.54
C GLU A 23 8.35 3.27 -11.43
N LEU A 24 9.25 2.59 -10.73
CA LEU A 24 8.93 1.80 -9.54
C LEU A 24 8.73 2.69 -8.29
N GLY A 25 8.89 4.01 -8.41
CA GLY A 25 8.79 4.95 -7.29
C GLY A 25 9.85 4.72 -6.19
N LEU A 26 10.98 4.12 -6.55
CA LEU A 26 12.10 3.85 -5.65
C LEU A 26 13.04 5.05 -5.53
N ARG A 27 13.11 5.93 -6.53
CA ARG A 27 13.92 7.15 -6.44
C ARG A 27 13.14 8.30 -5.80
N VAL A 28 13.69 8.84 -4.71
CA VAL A 28 13.19 10.06 -4.08
C VAL A 28 13.82 11.27 -4.79
N SER A 29 13.12 11.88 -5.74
CA SER A 29 13.55 13.14 -6.36
C SER A 29 12.81 14.33 -5.73
N HIS A 30 13.55 15.25 -5.10
CA HIS A 30 13.10 16.57 -4.61
C HIS A 30 11.70 16.63 -3.95
N ARG A 31 11.35 15.67 -3.10
CA ARG A 31 10.07 15.66 -2.39
C ARG A 31 10.26 16.17 -0.97
N THR A 32 9.36 17.03 -0.52
CA THR A 32 9.37 17.54 0.85
C THR A 32 8.95 16.45 1.83
N ALA A 33 9.40 16.54 3.08
CA ALA A 33 8.94 15.64 4.16
C ALA A 33 7.41 15.65 4.31
N SER A 34 6.76 16.79 4.05
CA SER A 34 5.30 16.92 4.04
C SER A 34 4.63 16.03 2.99
N GLU A 35 5.17 15.95 1.77
CA GLU A 35 4.61 15.09 0.73
C GLU A 35 4.79 13.60 1.05
N PHE A 36 5.92 13.23 1.68
CA PHE A 36 6.12 11.88 2.19
C PHE A 36 5.09 11.54 3.28
N ALA A 37 4.92 12.42 4.27
CA ALA A 37 3.98 12.21 5.38
C ALA A 37 2.53 12.10 4.90
N LYS A 38 2.11 12.93 3.93
CA LYS A 38 0.79 12.82 3.29
C LYS A 38 0.59 11.47 2.61
N ALA A 39 1.57 11.04 1.83
CA ALA A 39 1.51 9.76 1.12
C ALA A 39 1.44 8.57 2.09
N MET A 40 2.23 8.61 3.15
CA MET A 40 2.21 7.61 4.23
C MET A 40 0.86 7.60 4.93
N GLY A 41 0.32 8.76 5.31
CA GLY A 41 -1.01 8.88 5.90
C GLY A 41 -2.11 8.34 5.00
N ALA A 42 -2.06 8.63 3.69
CA ALA A 42 -3.04 8.12 2.72
C ALA A 42 -2.96 6.59 2.57
N GLY A 43 -1.75 6.04 2.57
CA GLY A 43 -1.52 4.59 2.63
C GLY A 43 -2.15 3.98 3.88
N TYR A 44 -1.87 4.55 5.05
CA TYR A 44 -2.41 4.08 6.33
C TYR A 44 -3.93 4.14 6.38
N LEU A 45 -4.52 5.27 5.95
CA LEU A 45 -5.97 5.43 5.85
C LEU A 45 -6.60 4.36 4.94
N SER A 46 -5.96 4.02 3.83
CA SER A 46 -6.49 3.01 2.90
C SER A 46 -6.56 1.62 3.54
N MET A 47 -5.51 1.22 4.28
CA MET A 47 -5.51 -0.02 5.06
C MET A 47 -6.55 0.01 6.17
N TRP A 48 -6.60 1.10 6.94
CA TRP A 48 -7.55 1.22 8.04
C TRP A 48 -9.01 1.13 7.58
N LEU A 49 -9.35 1.79 6.47
CA LEU A 49 -10.70 1.69 5.88
C LEU A 49 -11.01 0.26 5.41
N GLY A 50 -10.10 -0.41 4.70
CA GLY A 50 -10.33 -1.79 4.27
C GLY A 50 -10.43 -2.77 5.44
N MET A 51 -9.47 -2.71 6.36
CA MET A 51 -9.27 -3.74 7.38
C MET A 51 -10.06 -3.52 8.66
N VAL A 52 -10.38 -2.27 9.02
CA VAL A 52 -11.13 -1.96 10.25
C VAL A 52 -12.57 -1.64 9.93
N VAL A 53 -12.82 -0.74 8.97
CA VAL A 53 -14.19 -0.33 8.66
C VAL A 53 -14.89 -1.43 7.87
N VAL A 54 -14.39 -1.79 6.70
CA VAL A 54 -15.09 -2.75 5.83
C VAL A 54 -15.18 -4.13 6.46
N LEU A 55 -14.07 -4.69 6.98
CA LEU A 55 -14.13 -5.97 7.68
C LEU A 55 -14.91 -5.91 8.99
N GLY A 56 -14.87 -4.80 9.73
CA GLY A 56 -15.62 -4.65 10.99
C GLY A 56 -17.14 -4.70 10.84
N PHE A 57 -17.65 -4.45 9.63
CA PHE A 57 -19.07 -4.62 9.28
C PHE A 57 -19.41 -6.02 8.73
N MET A 58 -18.44 -6.92 8.64
CA MET A 58 -18.62 -8.28 8.11
C MET A 58 -18.51 -9.31 9.23
N PRO A 59 -19.23 -10.45 9.15
CA PRO A 59 -19.05 -11.55 10.09
C PRO A 59 -17.59 -12.03 10.09
N SER A 60 -16.99 -12.22 11.27
CA SER A 60 -15.65 -12.79 11.37
C SER A 60 -15.68 -14.27 11.00
N TRP A 61 -14.80 -14.66 10.08
CA TRP A 61 -14.59 -16.07 9.69
C TRP A 61 -13.44 -16.72 10.45
N LEU A 62 -12.72 -15.92 11.24
CA LEU A 62 -11.65 -16.38 12.10
C LEU A 62 -12.21 -16.73 13.47
N ASP A 63 -11.85 -17.91 13.94
CA ASP A 63 -12.05 -18.32 15.32
C ASP A 63 -11.16 -17.45 16.23
N ASP A 64 -11.68 -17.05 17.40
CA ASP A 64 -10.96 -16.26 18.39
C ASP A 64 -9.63 -16.92 18.81
N SER A 65 -9.57 -18.25 18.80
CA SER A 65 -8.35 -19.02 19.06
C SER A 65 -7.25 -18.80 18.02
N VAL A 66 -7.62 -18.61 16.75
CA VAL A 66 -6.66 -18.30 15.68
C VAL A 66 -6.13 -16.88 15.85
N ILE A 67 -7.00 -15.93 16.19
CA ILE A 67 -6.60 -14.54 16.46
C ILE A 67 -5.65 -14.49 17.67
N ALA A 68 -5.96 -15.23 18.73
CA ALA A 68 -5.11 -15.34 19.92
C ALA A 68 -3.74 -15.93 19.57
N ALA A 69 -3.68 -17.04 18.83
CA ALA A 69 -2.43 -17.68 18.43
C ALA A 69 -1.56 -16.77 17.54
N LEU A 70 -2.16 -15.92 16.70
CA LEU A 70 -1.43 -14.90 15.94
C LEU A 70 -0.84 -13.80 16.85
N GLY A 71 -1.53 -13.46 17.93
CA GLY A 71 -1.09 -12.47 18.93
C GLY A 71 0.05 -12.94 19.83
N GLU A 72 0.17 -14.25 20.08
CA GLU A 72 1.21 -14.85 20.94
C GLU A 72 2.60 -14.92 20.31
N ARG A 73 2.74 -14.53 19.03
CA ARG A 73 4.03 -14.55 18.34
C ARG A 73 5.06 -13.65 19.05
N PRO A 74 6.34 -14.08 19.13
CA PRO A 74 7.43 -13.25 19.62
C PRO A 74 7.44 -11.86 18.97
N VAL A 75 7.79 -10.83 19.75
CA VAL A 75 7.81 -9.43 19.26
C VAL A 75 8.67 -9.30 18.00
N TRP A 76 9.81 -9.98 17.96
CA TRP A 76 10.70 -9.95 16.81
C TRP A 76 10.07 -10.53 15.54
N ASP A 77 9.31 -11.63 15.66
CA ASP A 77 8.62 -12.24 14.53
C ASP A 77 7.54 -11.33 13.96
N ARG A 78 6.85 -10.58 14.83
CA ARG A 78 5.88 -9.55 14.43
C ARG A 78 6.57 -8.42 13.68
N VAL A 79 7.65 -7.85 14.23
CA VAL A 79 8.42 -6.79 13.58
C VAL A 79 8.95 -7.23 12.21
N GLN A 80 9.60 -8.39 12.15
CA GLN A 80 10.12 -8.95 10.91
C GLN A 80 8.99 -9.24 9.90
N GLY A 81 7.85 -9.73 10.39
CA GLY A 81 6.63 -9.94 9.61
C GLY A 81 6.14 -8.65 8.96
N SER A 82 5.98 -7.59 9.74
CA SER A 82 5.53 -6.27 9.28
C SER A 82 6.48 -5.66 8.25
N VAL A 83 7.79 -5.67 8.52
CA VAL A 83 8.80 -5.16 7.58
C VAL A 83 8.76 -5.95 6.28
N ARG A 84 8.65 -7.27 6.37
CA ARG A 84 8.59 -8.14 5.20
C ARG A 84 7.32 -7.90 4.38
N ALA A 85 6.16 -7.78 5.03
CA ALA A 85 4.89 -7.52 4.37
C ALA A 85 4.92 -6.16 3.66
N GLY A 86 5.23 -5.08 4.38
CA GLY A 86 5.30 -3.74 3.79
C GLY A 86 6.36 -3.63 2.68
N TRP A 87 7.50 -4.31 2.79
CA TRP A 87 8.48 -4.31 1.70
C TRP A 87 8.00 -5.08 0.47
N VAL A 88 7.64 -6.36 0.65
CA VAL A 88 7.35 -7.27 -0.46
C VAL A 88 6.05 -6.86 -1.14
N GLU A 89 5.01 -6.59 -0.37
CA GLU A 89 3.72 -6.31 -0.96
C GLU A 89 3.68 -4.94 -1.65
N GLU A 90 4.26 -3.90 -1.06
CA GLU A 90 4.21 -2.58 -1.69
C GLU A 90 5.13 -2.49 -2.91
N THR A 91 6.26 -3.21 -2.94
CA THR A 91 7.09 -3.28 -4.17
C THR A 91 6.44 -4.12 -5.26
N VAL A 92 6.01 -5.35 -4.92
CA VAL A 92 5.62 -6.35 -5.92
C VAL A 92 4.14 -6.29 -6.26
N LEU A 93 3.26 -6.00 -5.29
CA LEU A 93 1.81 -6.01 -5.47
C LEU A 93 1.24 -4.61 -5.73
N LEU A 94 1.98 -3.53 -5.44
CA LEU A 94 1.59 -2.15 -5.77
C LEU A 94 2.50 -1.54 -6.85
N ALA A 95 3.76 -1.26 -6.53
CA ALA A 95 4.60 -0.42 -7.37
C ALA A 95 4.90 -1.04 -8.74
N LEU A 96 5.26 -2.33 -8.77
CA LEU A 96 5.54 -3.06 -10.00
C LEU A 96 4.33 -3.13 -10.96
N PRO A 97 3.14 -3.62 -10.55
CA PRO A 97 1.98 -3.66 -11.44
C PRO A 97 1.52 -2.26 -11.84
N MET A 98 1.60 -1.27 -10.95
CA MET A 98 1.29 0.13 -11.31
C MET A 98 2.28 0.68 -12.34
N ALA A 99 3.57 0.37 -12.22
CA ALA A 99 4.59 0.79 -13.19
C ALA A 99 4.34 0.16 -14.57
N ILE A 100 4.06 -1.15 -14.62
CA ILE A 100 3.71 -1.87 -15.86
C ILE A 100 2.43 -1.30 -16.47
N ALA A 101 1.37 -1.17 -15.67
CA ALA A 101 0.07 -0.75 -16.18
C ALA A 101 0.04 0.72 -16.60
N SER A 102 0.77 1.59 -15.89
CA SER A 102 0.98 2.99 -16.33
C SER A 102 1.74 3.02 -17.64
N ARG A 103 2.74 2.13 -17.79
CA ARG A 103 3.52 2.00 -19.01
C ARG A 103 2.69 1.52 -20.21
N LEU A 104 1.78 0.59 -19.97
CA LEU A 104 0.86 0.11 -21.00
C LEU A 104 -0.38 1.00 -21.16
N ARG A 105 -0.42 2.15 -20.46
CA ARG A 105 -1.55 3.10 -20.46
C ARG A 105 -2.89 2.43 -20.14
N TRP A 106 -2.89 1.41 -19.28
CA TRP A 106 -4.09 0.69 -18.91
C TRP A 106 -5.11 1.63 -18.26
N PRO A 107 -6.41 1.48 -18.58
CA PRO A 107 -7.45 2.26 -17.95
C PRO A 107 -7.52 1.94 -16.46
N TRP A 108 -8.17 2.82 -15.70
CA TRP A 108 -8.12 2.71 -14.26
C TRP A 108 -8.76 1.43 -13.71
N TRP A 109 -9.90 1.02 -14.23
CA TRP A 109 -10.55 -0.22 -13.79
C TRP A 109 -9.64 -1.45 -13.97
N ALA A 110 -8.84 -1.52 -15.04
CA ALA A 110 -7.93 -2.65 -15.30
C ALA A 110 -6.80 -2.71 -14.27
N GLN A 111 -6.21 -1.56 -13.94
CA GLN A 111 -5.22 -1.47 -12.85
C GLN A 111 -5.82 -1.95 -11.53
N LEU A 112 -7.06 -1.56 -11.23
CA LEU A 112 -7.73 -1.95 -9.99
C LEU A 112 -7.95 -3.47 -9.91
N ILE A 113 -8.44 -4.08 -10.99
CA ILE A 113 -8.64 -5.53 -11.07
C ILE A 113 -7.33 -6.27 -10.79
N VAL A 114 -6.23 -5.89 -11.45
CA VAL A 114 -4.93 -6.55 -11.24
C VAL A 114 -4.47 -6.41 -9.79
N LEU A 115 -4.58 -5.23 -9.19
CA LEU A 115 -4.20 -5.03 -7.78
C LEU A 115 -5.05 -5.88 -6.83
N VAL A 116 -6.36 -5.97 -7.07
CA VAL A 116 -7.25 -6.84 -6.27
C VAL A 116 -6.85 -8.30 -6.44
N VAL A 117 -6.70 -8.79 -7.67
CA VAL A 117 -6.36 -10.20 -7.97
C VAL A 117 -5.02 -10.60 -7.35
N LEU A 118 -4.03 -9.71 -7.38
CA LEU A 118 -2.71 -9.99 -6.80
C LEU A 118 -2.73 -9.97 -5.26
N ARG A 119 -3.53 -9.10 -4.64
CA ARG A 119 -3.52 -8.91 -3.18
C ARG A 119 -4.52 -9.80 -2.44
N LEU A 120 -5.68 -10.10 -3.06
CA LEU A 120 -6.75 -10.89 -2.44
C LEU A 120 -6.29 -12.26 -1.89
N PRO A 121 -5.43 -13.05 -2.58
CA PRO A 121 -5.01 -14.35 -2.07
C PRO A 121 -4.35 -14.29 -0.69
N PHE A 122 -3.68 -13.19 -0.36
CA PHE A 122 -3.05 -12.97 0.95
C PHE A 122 -4.03 -12.62 2.05
N HIS A 123 -5.31 -12.43 1.72
CA HIS A 123 -6.35 -11.96 2.65
C HIS A 123 -7.61 -12.84 2.64
N LEU A 124 -7.66 -13.90 1.83
CA LEU A 124 -8.82 -14.80 1.76
C LEU A 124 -9.18 -15.43 3.12
N TYR A 125 -8.23 -15.50 4.05
CA TYR A 125 -8.48 -16.00 5.42
C TYR A 125 -9.42 -15.09 6.25
N TYR A 126 -9.69 -13.86 5.81
CA TYR A 126 -10.73 -13.01 6.40
C TYR A 126 -12.15 -13.35 5.91
N GLY A 127 -12.31 -14.38 5.07
CA GLY A 127 -13.59 -14.79 4.52
C GLY A 127 -14.05 -13.91 3.34
N PRO A 128 -15.34 -13.98 2.95
CA PRO A 128 -15.90 -13.24 1.81
C PRO A 128 -15.74 -11.71 1.94
N GLY A 129 -15.70 -11.18 3.17
CA GLY A 129 -15.45 -9.77 3.45
C GLY A 129 -14.08 -9.29 2.93
N ALA A 130 -13.11 -10.20 2.75
CA ALA A 130 -11.79 -9.89 2.22
C ALA A 130 -11.86 -9.21 0.84
N LEU A 131 -12.81 -9.61 -0.01
CA LEU A 131 -12.94 -9.01 -1.34
C LEU A 131 -13.29 -7.52 -1.24
N ALA A 132 -14.29 -7.17 -0.42
CA ALA A 132 -14.71 -5.80 -0.23
C ALA A 132 -13.61 -4.97 0.44
N ALA A 133 -12.95 -5.53 1.45
CA ALA A 133 -11.85 -4.90 2.17
C ALA A 133 -10.66 -4.58 1.26
N VAL A 134 -10.20 -5.58 0.50
CA VAL A 134 -9.10 -5.44 -0.45
C VAL A 134 -9.47 -4.45 -1.55
N LEU A 135 -10.70 -4.50 -2.08
CA LEU A 135 -11.16 -3.56 -3.10
C LEU A 135 -11.10 -2.11 -2.61
N ALA A 136 -11.62 -1.83 -1.41
CA ALA A 136 -11.60 -0.50 -0.81
C ALA A 136 -10.16 -0.02 -0.57
N TRP A 137 -9.32 -0.87 0.03
CA TRP A 137 -7.92 -0.58 0.28
C TRP A 137 -7.17 -0.27 -1.02
N VAL A 138 -7.17 -1.18 -2.00
CA VAL A 138 -6.35 -1.02 -3.21
C VAL A 138 -6.87 0.10 -4.11
N ALA A 139 -8.17 0.43 -4.10
CA ALA A 139 -8.70 1.58 -4.82
C ALA A 139 -8.09 2.90 -4.32
N LEU A 140 -8.07 3.09 -3.00
CA LEU A 140 -7.50 4.27 -2.35
C LEU A 140 -5.98 4.31 -2.48
N LEU A 141 -5.32 3.15 -2.29
CA LEU A 141 -3.87 3.04 -2.41
C LEU A 141 -3.40 3.37 -3.83
N ARG A 142 -4.10 2.86 -4.84
CA ARG A 142 -3.86 3.18 -6.25
C ARG A 142 -4.06 4.68 -6.53
N PHE A 143 -5.10 5.28 -5.97
CA PHE A 143 -5.36 6.72 -6.10
C PHE A 143 -4.22 7.57 -5.53
N ALA A 144 -3.70 7.18 -4.36
CA ALA A 144 -2.58 7.85 -3.70
C ALA A 144 -1.25 7.61 -4.44
N TYR A 145 -1.00 6.37 -4.88
CA TYR A 145 0.21 6.00 -5.62
C TYR A 145 0.30 6.76 -6.95
N ALA A 146 -0.81 6.89 -7.69
CA ALA A 146 -0.82 7.62 -8.96
C ALA A 146 -0.42 9.11 -8.82
N ARG A 147 -0.49 9.70 -7.62
CA ARG A 147 -0.12 11.11 -7.36
C ARG A 147 1.32 11.28 -6.87
N THR A 148 1.81 10.27 -6.21
CA THR A 148 3.09 10.31 -5.50
C THR A 148 4.16 9.59 -6.31
N VAL A 149 3.83 8.45 -6.92
CA VAL A 149 4.75 7.56 -7.63
C VAL A 149 5.99 7.32 -6.76
N LEU A 150 5.75 7.09 -5.47
CA LEU A 150 6.77 6.79 -4.47
C LEU A 150 6.28 5.59 -3.67
N VAL A 151 7.02 4.50 -3.66
CA VAL A 151 6.61 3.30 -2.92
C VAL A 151 6.95 3.38 -1.44
N TRP A 152 8.02 4.10 -1.09
CA TRP A 152 8.52 4.22 0.29
C TRP A 152 7.50 4.67 1.33
N PRO A 153 6.65 5.70 1.08
CA PRO A 153 5.63 6.10 2.05
C PRO A 153 4.60 5.00 2.29
N PHE A 154 4.25 4.22 1.27
CA PHE A 154 3.28 3.12 1.40
C PHE A 154 3.88 1.93 2.13
N MET A 155 5.16 1.61 1.90
CA MET A 155 5.90 0.63 2.72
C MET A 155 5.88 1.04 4.19
N ALA A 156 6.25 2.28 4.49
CA ALA A 156 6.26 2.79 5.85
C ALA A 156 4.86 2.74 6.48
N ALA A 157 3.83 3.13 5.73
CA ALA A 157 2.45 3.05 6.17
C ALA A 157 2.02 1.63 6.51
N HIS A 158 2.35 0.65 5.67
CA HIS A 158 2.02 -0.76 5.87
C HIS A 158 2.73 -1.32 7.10
N ILE A 159 4.03 -1.09 7.22
CA ILE A 159 4.81 -1.51 8.39
C ILE A 159 4.20 -0.91 9.65
N LEU A 160 3.91 0.40 9.66
CA LEU A 160 3.30 1.07 10.80
C LEU A 160 1.90 0.55 11.11
N TYR A 161 1.09 0.23 10.10
CA TYR A 161 -0.23 -0.36 10.29
C TYR A 161 -0.13 -1.70 11.00
N ASP A 162 0.72 -2.60 10.50
CA ASP A 162 0.91 -3.92 11.11
C ASP A 162 1.47 -3.82 12.53
N LEU A 163 2.50 -2.99 12.75
CA LEU A 163 3.04 -2.74 14.10
C LEU A 163 1.97 -2.17 15.02
N ASN A 164 1.10 -1.29 14.53
CA ASN A 164 0.02 -0.72 15.32
C ASN A 164 -1.09 -1.73 15.66
N VAL A 165 -1.37 -2.67 14.77
CA VAL A 165 -2.33 -3.75 15.02
C VAL A 165 -1.77 -4.76 16.01
N TRP A 166 -0.51 -5.17 15.81
CA TRP A 166 0.05 -6.34 16.49
C TRP A 166 0.91 -6.02 17.71
N LEU A 167 1.54 -4.86 17.78
CA LEU A 167 2.56 -4.55 18.79
C LEU A 167 2.15 -3.40 19.72
N PHE A 168 1.61 -2.30 19.18
CA PHE A 168 1.29 -1.14 20.01
C PHE A 168 0.01 -1.36 20.82
N THR A 169 0.05 -0.97 22.10
CA THR A 169 -1.03 -1.11 23.07
C THR A 169 -1.23 0.18 23.86
N GLY A 170 -2.25 0.22 24.73
CA GLY A 170 -2.57 1.38 25.56
C GLY A 170 -2.88 2.63 24.72
N LEU A 171 -2.48 3.80 25.20
CA LEU A 171 -2.74 5.09 24.55
C LEU A 171 -1.94 5.31 23.26
N VAL A 172 -0.83 4.60 23.06
CA VAL A 172 0.03 4.77 21.88
C VAL A 172 -0.72 4.38 20.60
N ARG A 173 -1.45 3.25 20.63
CA ARG A 173 -2.20 2.73 19.48
C ARG A 173 -3.27 3.70 18.94
N PRO A 174 -4.22 4.20 19.75
CA PRO A 174 -5.23 5.15 19.26
C PRO A 174 -4.62 6.48 18.85
N LEU A 175 -3.61 7.00 19.56
CA LEU A 175 -2.95 8.26 19.18
C LEU A 175 -2.25 8.16 17.81
N LEU A 176 -1.46 7.09 17.60
CA LEU A 176 -0.82 6.85 16.31
C LEU A 176 -1.85 6.71 15.19
N THR A 177 -2.93 5.97 15.46
CA THR A 177 -4.04 5.79 14.51
C THR A 177 -4.66 7.13 14.14
N LEU A 178 -5.02 7.97 15.12
CA LEU A 178 -5.63 9.27 14.88
C LEU A 178 -4.71 10.21 14.08
N VAL A 179 -3.42 10.25 14.42
CA VAL A 179 -2.43 11.06 13.68
C VAL A 179 -2.34 10.62 12.23
N LEU A 180 -2.19 9.32 11.97
CA LEU A 180 -2.04 8.79 10.62
C LEU A 180 -3.33 8.91 9.80
N LEU A 181 -4.50 8.72 10.41
CA LEU A 181 -5.79 8.99 9.78
C LEU A 181 -5.95 10.47 9.45
N GLY A 182 -5.60 11.37 10.36
CA GLY A 182 -5.62 12.81 10.14
C GLY A 182 -4.73 13.22 8.95
N LEU A 183 -3.52 12.68 8.87
CA LEU A 183 -2.62 12.88 7.73
C LEU A 183 -3.22 12.33 6.42
N GLY A 184 -3.84 11.15 6.45
CA GLY A 184 -4.47 10.55 5.28
C GLY A 184 -5.67 11.31 4.76
N VAL A 185 -6.53 11.80 5.65
CA VAL A 185 -7.67 12.66 5.30
C VAL A 185 -7.17 13.97 4.73
N TRP A 186 -6.21 14.61 5.38
CA TRP A 186 -5.59 15.84 4.90
C TRP A 186 -5.00 15.66 3.49
N ALA A 187 -4.20 14.62 3.27
CA ALA A 187 -3.64 14.27 1.97
C ALA A 187 -4.73 14.12 0.91
N SER A 188 -5.74 13.30 1.20
CA SER A 188 -6.85 13.00 0.29
C SER A 188 -7.63 14.27 -0.10
N VAL A 189 -7.95 15.13 0.87
CA VAL A 189 -8.65 16.40 0.65
C VAL A 189 -7.81 17.36 -0.17
N THR A 190 -6.51 17.52 0.14
CA THR A 190 -5.64 18.43 -0.63
C THR A 190 -5.51 17.98 -2.08
N TRP A 191 -5.34 16.67 -2.32
CA TRP A 191 -5.27 16.11 -3.65
C TRP A 191 -6.58 16.22 -4.42
N TRP A 192 -7.72 16.00 -3.77
CA TRP A 192 -9.03 16.20 -4.37
C TRP A 192 -9.24 17.66 -4.80
N ARG A 193 -9.01 18.61 -3.88
CA ARG A 193 -9.19 20.05 -4.13
C ARG A 193 -8.27 20.61 -5.19
N SER A 194 -7.03 20.12 -5.25
CA SER A 194 -6.07 20.60 -6.25
C SER A 194 -6.46 20.26 -7.69
N GLY A 195 -7.49 19.42 -7.91
CA GLY A 195 -7.86 18.92 -9.23
C GLY A 195 -6.69 18.22 -9.93
N ALA A 196 -5.63 17.87 -9.19
CA ALA A 196 -4.39 17.37 -9.74
C ALA A 196 -4.69 16.01 -10.35
N ALA A 197 -4.87 16.02 -11.67
CA ALA A 197 -4.60 14.84 -12.48
C ALA A 197 -3.20 14.33 -12.09
N PRO A 198 -2.96 13.00 -12.13
CA PRO A 198 -1.62 12.45 -11.98
C PRO A 198 -0.65 13.30 -12.80
N ASP A 199 0.32 13.94 -12.15
CA ASP A 199 1.17 14.92 -12.82
C ASP A 199 1.94 14.21 -13.92
N ARG A 200 1.47 14.33 -15.17
CA ARG A 200 2.08 13.66 -16.32
C ARG A 200 3.52 14.15 -16.54
N ARG A 201 3.89 15.31 -15.97
CA ARG A 201 5.28 15.81 -15.95
C ARG A 201 6.18 15.07 -14.96
N LYS A 202 5.63 14.21 -14.10
CA LYS A 202 6.40 13.30 -13.24
C LYS A 202 6.56 11.92 -13.84
N LEU A 203 5.82 11.59 -14.91
CA LEU A 203 6.12 10.40 -15.69
C LEU A 203 7.46 10.62 -16.43
N PRO A 204 8.34 9.61 -16.53
CA PRO A 204 9.64 9.77 -17.20
C PRO A 204 9.49 10.36 -18.60
N SER A 205 10.48 11.11 -19.09
CA SER A 205 10.39 11.85 -20.37
C SER A 205 9.93 11.01 -21.56
N ARG A 206 10.28 9.72 -21.61
CA ARG A 206 9.81 8.74 -22.61
C ARG A 206 8.28 8.55 -22.65
N TRP A 207 7.56 9.00 -21.64
CA TRP A 207 6.10 8.94 -21.50
C TRP A 207 5.39 10.22 -21.95
N ARG A 208 6.14 11.29 -22.23
CA ARG A 208 5.59 12.63 -22.50
C ARG A 208 5.37 12.93 -23.98
N GLY A 209 5.87 12.08 -24.88
CA GLY A 209 5.81 12.31 -26.33
C GLY A 209 5.31 11.09 -27.10
N GLN A 210 4.01 10.80 -27.01
CA GLN A 210 3.19 10.08 -28.00
C GLN A 210 1.73 10.51 -27.85
#